data_AF-A0A943PWB0-F1
#
_entry.id   AF-A0A943PWB0-F1
#
_cell.length_a   1.000
_cell.length_b   1.000
_cell.length_c   1.000
_cell.angle_alpha   90.00
_cell.angle_beta   90.00
_cell.angle_gamma   90.00
#
_symmetry.space_group_name_H-M   'P 1'
#
loop_
_entity.id
_entity.type
_entity.pdbx_description
1 polymer ?
#
loop_
_entity_poly.entity_id
_entity_poly.type
_entity_poly.pdbx_seq_one_letter_code
_entity_poly.pdbx_strand_id
1 'polypeptide(L)' 'MNNKEENLYKYILNLSTFEIDTLIENSKSEIEKEFYLKLEELKLQTLQKELLSKEEIYG' A
#
# COMPACT_ATOMS: atom_id res chain seq x y z
N MET A 1 17.97 -8.12 -8.98
CA MET A 1 16.75 -8.42 -8.19
C MET A 1 16.16 -9.69 -8.74
N ASN A 2 15.72 -10.59 -7.86
CA ASN A 2 15.15 -11.87 -8.28
C ASN A 2 13.76 -11.60 -8.89
N ASN A 3 13.39 -12.21 -10.03
CA ASN A 3 12.12 -11.93 -10.73
C ASN A 3 10.87 -12.03 -9.81
N LYS A 4 10.95 -12.79 -8.70
CA LYS A 4 9.91 -12.87 -7.67
C LYS A 4 9.73 -11.60 -6.85
N GLU A 5 10.82 -10.93 -6.48
CA GLU A 5 10.79 -9.71 -5.65
C GLU A 5 10.17 -8.55 -6.43
N GLU A 6 10.52 -8.42 -7.70
CA GLU A 6 9.96 -7.41 -8.58
C GLU A 6 8.45 -7.61 -8.80
N ASN A 7 8.02 -8.88 -8.87
CA ASN A 7 6.61 -9.24 -9.02
C ASN A 7 5.81 -8.95 -7.76
N LEU A 8 6.38 -9.23 -6.58
CA LEU A 8 5.76 -8.92 -5.29
C LEU A 8 5.63 -7.41 -5.07
N TYR A 9 6.65 -6.64 -5.43
CA TYR A 9 6.60 -5.18 -5.33
C TYR A 9 5.52 -4.58 -6.24
N LYS A 10 5.44 -5.02 -7.50
CA LYS A 10 4.39 -4.59 -8.43
C LYS A 10 3.00 -4.99 -7.95
N TYR A 11 2.86 -6.20 -7.40
CA TYR A 11 1.62 -6.65 -6.79
C TYR A 11 1.18 -5.70 -5.66
N ILE A 12 2.08 -5.40 -4.72
CA ILE A 12 1.80 -4.53 -3.57
C ILE A 12 1.38 -3.12 -4.02
N LEU A 13 2.06 -2.53 -5.01
CA LEU A 13 1.71 -1.19 -5.52
C LEU A 13 0.30 -1.16 -6.12
N ASN A 14 -0.10 -2.22 -6.82
CA ASN A 14 -1.37 -2.30 -7.53
C ASN A 14 -2.57 -2.69 -6.65
N LEU A 15 -2.35 -3.10 -5.40
CA LEU A 15 -3.45 -3.42 -4.48
C LEU A 15 -4.36 -2.21 -4.26
N SER A 16 -5.63 -2.32 -4.58
CA SER A 16 -6.64 -1.34 -4.19
C SER A 16 -6.85 -1.32 -2.67
N THR A 17 -7.43 -0.24 -2.15
CA THR A 17 -7.83 -0.17 -0.74
C THR A 17 -8.75 -1.33 -0.36
N PHE A 18 -9.73 -1.66 -1.22
CA PHE A 18 -10.65 -2.77 -1.01
C PHE A 18 -9.93 -4.14 -0.90
N GLU A 19 -8.90 -4.37 -1.71
CA GLU A 19 -8.10 -5.60 -1.62
C GLU A 19 -7.29 -5.65 -0.33
N ILE A 20 -6.77 -4.51 0.15
CA ILE A 20 -6.05 -4.44 1.43
C ILE A 20 -7.01 -4.70 2.59
N ASP A 21 -8.20 -4.11 2.58
CA ASP A 21 -9.24 -4.36 3.59
C ASP A 21 -9.59 -5.86 3.65
N THR A 22 -9.77 -6.48 2.49
CA THR A 22 -10.03 -7.92 2.37
C THR A 22 -8.88 -8.74 2.96
N LEU A 23 -7.62 -8.34 2.74
CA LEU A 23 -6.44 -9.01 3.31
C LEU A 23 -6.35 -8.84 4.83
N ILE A 24 -6.71 -7.67 5.36
CA ILE A 24 -6.80 -7.41 6.81
C ILE A 24 -7.89 -8.30 7.43
N GLU A 25 -9.07 -8.37 6.84
CA GLU A 25 -10.18 -9.20 7.35
C GLU A 25 -9.86 -10.69 7.34
N ASN A 26 -9.14 -11.16 6.32
CA ASN A 26 -8.79 -12.57 6.14
C ASN A 26 -7.44 -12.96 6.77
N SER A 27 -6.79 -12.03 7.48
CA SER A 27 -5.50 -12.29 8.13
C SER A 27 -5.61 -13.42 9.16
N LYS A 28 -4.63 -14.34 9.14
CA LYS A 28 -4.61 -15.54 9.99
C LYS A 28 -3.80 -15.37 11.27
N SER A 29 -3.09 -14.24 11.38
CA SER A 29 -2.26 -13.90 12.53
C SER A 29 -2.23 -12.40 12.74
N GLU A 30 -1.93 -11.99 13.97
CA GLU A 30 -1.80 -10.56 14.29
C GLU A 30 -0.65 -9.92 13.51
N ILE A 31 0.46 -10.65 13.29
CA ILE A 31 1.62 -10.16 12.51
C ILE A 31 1.23 -9.88 11.06
N GLU A 32 0.45 -10.77 10.45
CA GLU A 32 -0.04 -10.60 9.07
C GLU A 32 -1.00 -9.41 8.98
N LYS A 33 -1.89 -9.26 9.98
CA LYS A 33 -2.80 -8.11 10.08
C LYS A 33 -2.04 -6.79 10.22
N GLU A 34 -1.06 -6.73 11.12
CA GLU A 34 -0.18 -5.57 11.33
C GLU A 34 0.57 -5.19 10.05
N PHE A 35 1.05 -6.19 9.30
CA PHE A 35 1.69 -5.96 8.01
C PHE A 35 0.74 -5.26 7.02
N TYR A 36 -0.49 -5.74 6.86
CA TYR A 36 -1.45 -5.14 5.93
C TYR A 36 -1.92 -3.76 6.36
N LEU A 37 -2.11 -3.52 7.67
CA LEU A 37 -2.40 -2.19 8.20
C LEU A 37 -1.25 -1.22 7.92
N LYS A 38 0.01 -1.66 8.11
CA LYS A 38 1.17 -0.81 7.80
C LYS A 38 1.28 -0.50 6.31
N LEU A 39 0.93 -1.48 5.47
CA LEU A 39 0.90 -1.29 4.03
C LEU A 39 -0.13 -0.22 3.63
N GLU A 40 -1.33 -0.26 4.21
CA GLU A 40 -2.37 0.74 3.97
C GLU A 40 -1.90 2.16 4.35
N GLU A 41 -1.31 2.31 5.54
CA GLU A 41 -0.78 3.58 6.03
C GLU A 41 0.24 4.18 5.05
N LEU A 42 1.20 3.38 4.59
CA LEU A 42 2.24 3.81 3.66
C LEU A 42 1.68 4.23 2.30
N LYS A 43 0.65 3.52 1.80
CA LYS A 43 -0.04 3.90 0.56
C LYS A 43 -0.77 5.23 0.71
N LEU A 44 -1.48 5.42 1.82
CA LEU A 44 -2.17 6.69 2.11
C LEU A 44 -1.17 7.85 2.17
N GLN A 45 -0.04 7.67 2.86
CA GLN A 45 1.03 8.67 2.93
C GLN A 45 1.61 9.01 1.55
N THR A 46 1.76 8.00 0.67
CA THR A 46 2.23 8.22 -0.71
C THR A 46 1.24 9.07 -1.49
N LEU A 47 -0.06 8.74 -1.43
CA LEU A 47 -1.12 9.51 -2.08
C LEU A 47 -1.18 10.96 -1.58
N GLN A 48 -1.06 11.17 -0.26
CA GLN A 48 -1.05 12.52 0.32
C GLN A 48 0.14 13.35 -0.19
N LYS A 49 1.34 12.75 -0.26
CA LYS A 49 2.51 13.42 -0.83
C LYS A 49 2.29 13.81 -2.29
N GLU A 50 1.76 12.91 -3.10
CA GLU A 50 1.46 13.20 -4.51
C GLU A 50 0.44 14.33 -4.68
N LEU A 51 -0.57 14.40 -3.81
CA LEU A 51 -1.56 15.49 -3.82
C LEU A 51 -0.91 16.82 -3.44
N LEU A 52 -0.14 16.87 -2.36
CA LEU A 52 0.56 18.08 -1.92
C LEU A 52 1.56 18.58 -2.96
N SER A 53 2.33 17.67 -3.59
CA SER A 53 3.26 18.03 -4.67
C SER A 53 2.55 18.59 -5.90
N LYS A 54 1.30 18.19 -6.17
CA LYS A 54 0.50 18.79 -7.24
C LYS A 54 -0.02 20.17 -6.84
N GLU A 55 -0.46 20.35 -5.60
CA GLU A 55 -0.90 21.66 -5.10
C GLU A 55 0.22 22.71 -5.14
N GLU A 56 1.46 22.35 -4.80
CA GLU A 56 2.63 23.25 -4.89
C GLU A 56 2.97 23.68 -6.33
N ILE A 57 2.55 22.93 -7.35
CA ILE A 57 2.80 23.26 -8.77
C ILE A 57 1.73 24.21 -9.34
N TYR A 58 0.53 24.21 -8.76
CA TYR A 58 -0.61 25.01 -9.23
C TYR A 58 -1.01 26.16 -8.27
N GLY A 59 -0.32 26.31 -7.14
CA GLY A 59 -0.55 27.34 -6.11
C GLY A 59 0.26 28.61 -6.28
#